data_AF-A0A4E9FMF7-F1
#
_entry.id   AF-A0A4E9FMF7-F1
#
_cell.length_a   1.000
_cell.length_b   1.000
_cell.length_c   1.000
_cell.angle_alpha   90.00
_cell.angle_beta   90.00
_cell.angle_gamma   90.00
#
_symmetry.space_group_name_H-M   'P 1'
#
loop_
_entity.id
_entity.type
_entity.pdbx_description
1 polymer ?
#
loop_
_entity_poly.entity_id
_entity_poly.type
_entity_poly.pdbx_seq_one_letter_code
_entity_poly.pdbx_strand_id
1 'polypeptide(L)'
;MIKTVSSRIEGSITTFILKLTNKYDLGERTIYVLVFSGWQEVSKRPVITELLGLLRAAWAIEQSNVSDKKYPILVHGVSGTRRTGTYVLLSILCKQMTERGQLSLITACLAVRSYRYHVMNSLYYFIILLEALLIYAADIGLINQTKQSFAIAKKFIRDLAIKERENCDNY
;
A
#
# COMPACT_ATOMS: atom_id res chain seq x y z
N MET A 1 12.67 -21.95 15.27
CA MET A 1 13.58 -20.85 15.63
C MET A 1 13.44 -19.76 14.59
N ILE A 2 13.49 -18.49 15.01
CA ILE A 2 13.46 -17.34 14.09
C ILE A 2 14.80 -16.64 14.20
N LYS A 3 15.43 -16.33 13.07
CA LYS A 3 16.67 -15.56 13.00
C LYS A 3 16.53 -14.43 12.01
N THR A 4 16.96 -13.22 12.38
CA THR A 4 17.16 -12.14 11.43
C THR A 4 18.47 -12.38 10.69
N VAL A 5 18.40 -12.55 9.38
CA VAL A 5 19.56 -12.76 8.50
C VAL A 5 20.18 -11.43 8.13
N SER A 6 19.33 -10.47 7.75
CA SER A 6 19.75 -9.14 7.37
C SER A 6 18.60 -8.15 7.54
N SER A 7 18.96 -6.87 7.57
CA SER A 7 18.02 -5.75 7.52
C SER A 7 18.54 -4.70 6.54
N ARG A 8 17.65 -4.08 5.79
CA ARG A 8 17.96 -2.98 4.87
C ARG A 8 17.00 -1.83 5.11
N ILE A 9 17.51 -0.60 5.14
CA ILE A 9 16.70 0.62 5.28
C ILE A 9 16.77 1.38 3.96
N GLU A 10 15.60 1.73 3.42
CA GLU A 10 15.44 2.58 2.23
C GLU A 10 14.39 3.65 2.53
N GLY A 11 14.85 4.86 2.85
CA GLY A 11 13.95 5.94 3.28
C GLY A 11 13.08 5.51 4.46
N SER A 12 11.75 5.57 4.26
CA SER A 12 10.74 5.21 5.27
C SER A 12 10.40 3.71 5.32
N ILE A 13 11.18 2.85 4.67
CA ILE A 13 10.93 1.39 4.62
C ILE A 13 12.12 0.67 5.21
N THR A 14 11.87 -0.18 6.20
CA THR A 14 12.86 -1.13 6.73
C THR A 14 12.45 -2.55 6.34
N THR A 15 13.30 -3.23 5.58
CA THR A 15 13.08 -4.61 5.15
C THR A 15 13.94 -5.54 5.98
N PHE A 16 13.34 -6.52 6.65
CA PHE A 16 14.02 -7.60 7.35
C PHE A 16 13.90 -8.89 6.57
N ILE A 17 15.00 -9.64 6.46
CA ILE A 17 15.01 -11.01 5.96
C ILE A 17 15.11 -11.92 7.17
N LEU A 18 14.05 -12.68 7.43
CA LEU A 18 13.96 -13.62 8.54
C LEU A 18 14.07 -15.06 8.01
N LYS A 19 14.85 -15.89 8.69
CA LYS A 19 14.87 -17.35 8.49
C LYS A 19 14.13 -18.03 9.61
N LEU A 20 13.12 -18.82 9.24
CA LEU A 20 12.27 -19.58 10.13
C LEU A 20 12.57 -21.07 9.94
N THR A 21 12.85 -21.74 11.05
CA THR A 21 12.96 -23.20 11.12
C THR A 21 11.92 -23.74 12.10
N ASN A 22 11.36 -24.91 11.79
CA ASN A 22 10.43 -25.61 12.67
C ASN A 22 11.12 -26.86 13.21
N LYS A 23 10.81 -27.27 14.45
CA LYS A 23 11.33 -28.56 14.98
C LYS A 23 10.69 -29.76 14.28
N TYR A 24 9.48 -29.60 13.74
CA TYR A 24 8.70 -30.66 13.11
C TYR A 24 8.80 -30.67 11.58
N ASP A 25 9.42 -29.64 10.98
CA ASP A 25 9.65 -29.54 9.53
C ASP A 25 11.12 -29.19 9.32
N LEU A 26 11.87 -30.09 8.67
CA LEU A 26 13.30 -29.93 8.41
C LEU A 26 13.60 -28.78 7.44
N GLY A 27 12.57 -28.23 6.79
CA GLY A 27 12.70 -27.07 5.91
C GLY A 27 13.05 -25.78 6.63
N GLU A 28 13.80 -24.93 5.94
CA GLU A 28 13.97 -23.52 6.28
C GLU A 28 13.06 -22.67 5.39
N ARG A 29 12.42 -21.66 5.97
CA ARG A 29 11.61 -20.68 5.23
C ARG A 29 12.18 -19.28 5.40
N THR A 30 12.34 -18.57 4.29
CA THR A 30 12.68 -17.15 4.30
C THR A 30 11.41 -16.32 4.28
N ILE A 31 11.29 -15.36 5.20
CA ILE A 31 10.21 -14.38 5.26
C ILE A 31 10.80 -12.99 5.11
N TYR A 32 10.20 -12.19 4.26
CA TYR A 32 10.50 -10.77 4.12
C TYR A 32 9.48 -9.96 4.92
N VAL A 33 9.96 -9.11 5.82
CA VAL A 33 9.13 -8.22 6.62
C VAL A 33 9.44 -6.78 6.25
N LEU A 34 8.49 -6.10 5.61
CA LEU A 34 8.61 -4.68 5.28
C LEU A 34 7.88 -3.87 6.36
N VAL A 35 8.63 -3.01 7.05
CA VAL A 35 8.12 -2.09 8.04
C VAL A 35 8.12 -0.69 7.46
N PHE A 36 6.94 -0.10 7.32
CA PHE A 36 6.76 1.25 6.79
C PHE A 36 6.56 2.27 7.91
N SER A 37 7.50 3.19 8.06
CA SER A 37 7.49 4.27 9.04
C SER A 37 7.04 5.62 8.46
N GLY A 38 6.72 5.70 7.17
CA GLY A 38 6.32 6.95 6.48
C GLY A 38 4.86 7.38 6.73
N TRP A 39 4.15 6.67 7.61
CA TRP A 39 2.77 6.96 7.99
C TRP A 39 2.55 6.72 9.48
N GLN A 40 3.29 7.45 10.33
CA GLN A 40 3.35 7.22 11.77
C GLN A 40 2.02 7.53 12.48
N GLU A 41 1.47 8.72 12.25
CA GLU A 41 0.18 9.13 12.78
C GLU A 41 -0.95 8.77 11.83
N VAL A 42 -1.98 8.12 12.36
CA VAL A 42 -3.15 7.69 11.58
C VAL A 42 -3.88 8.87 10.95
N SER A 43 -3.90 10.02 11.64
CA SER A 43 -4.51 11.28 11.19
C SER A 43 -3.59 12.17 10.33
N LYS A 44 -2.34 11.75 10.08
CA LYS A 44 -1.43 12.49 9.20
C LYS A 44 -1.40 11.87 7.81
N ARG A 45 -1.27 12.74 6.82
CA ARG A 45 -1.15 12.33 5.42
C ARG A 45 0.27 11.81 5.18
N PRO A 46 0.45 10.62 4.59
CA PRO A 46 1.78 10.12 4.27
C PRO A 46 2.38 10.89 3.08
N VAL A 47 3.70 10.80 2.92
CA VAL A 47 4.34 11.17 1.67
C VAL A 47 3.97 10.11 0.62
N ILE A 48 3.17 10.50 -0.37
CA ILE A 48 2.57 9.55 -1.33
C ILE A 48 3.64 8.78 -2.13
N THR A 49 4.75 9.44 -2.50
CA THR A 49 5.86 8.78 -3.20
C THR A 49 6.54 7.71 -2.36
N GLU A 50 6.59 7.86 -1.03
CA GLU A 50 7.10 6.83 -0.11
C GLU A 50 6.13 5.66 0.04
N LEU A 51 4.81 5.94 0.12
CA LEU A 51 3.77 4.90 0.13
C LEU A 51 3.80 4.06 -1.16
N LEU A 52 3.99 4.70 -2.32
CA LEU A 52 4.23 4.01 -3.58
C LEU A 52 5.58 3.29 -3.61
N GLY A 53 6.58 3.78 -2.88
CA GLY A 53 7.84 3.08 -2.63
C GLY A 53 7.62 1.74 -1.93
N LEU A 54 6.76 1.69 -0.92
CA LEU A 54 6.42 0.44 -0.21
C LEU A 54 5.78 -0.57 -1.16
N LEU A 55 4.85 -0.12 -2.01
CA LEU A 55 4.23 -0.96 -3.03
C LEU A 55 5.27 -1.56 -3.98
N ARG A 56 6.17 -0.73 -4.50
CA ARG A 56 7.25 -1.17 -5.41
C ARG A 56 8.22 -2.14 -4.74
N ALA A 57 8.57 -1.91 -3.48
CA ALA A 57 9.42 -2.81 -2.71
C ALA A 57 8.77 -4.17 -2.49
N ALA A 58 7.46 -4.20 -2.15
CA ALA A 58 6.71 -5.45 -2.01
C ALA A 58 6.66 -6.23 -3.33
N TRP A 59 6.35 -5.55 -4.44
CA TRP A 59 6.33 -6.19 -5.76
C TRP A 59 7.70 -6.67 -6.24
N ALA A 60 8.79 -5.95 -5.94
CA ALA A 60 10.13 -6.40 -6.25
C ALA A 60 10.46 -7.72 -5.53
N ILE A 61 10.05 -7.84 -4.26
CA ILE A 61 10.21 -9.08 -3.49
C ILE A 61 9.33 -10.19 -4.07
N GLU A 62 8.07 -9.92 -4.41
CA GLU A 62 7.19 -10.88 -5.08
C GLU A 62 7.80 -11.42 -6.38
N GLN A 63 8.36 -10.54 -7.21
CA GLN A 63 8.98 -10.92 -8.49
C GLN A 63 10.28 -11.69 -8.32
N SER A 64 11.07 -11.37 -7.29
CA SER A 64 12.34 -12.06 -7.01
C SER A 64 12.17 -13.48 -6.46
N ASN A 65 11.02 -13.77 -5.84
CA ASN A 65 10.71 -15.10 -5.31
C ASN A 65 10.11 -15.96 -6.43
N VAL A 66 10.97 -16.51 -7.29
CA VAL A 66 10.60 -17.38 -8.44
C VAL A 66 10.09 -18.77 -8.02
N SER A 67 9.67 -18.96 -6.77
CA SER A 67 9.09 -20.24 -6.36
C SER A 67 7.70 -20.41 -6.98
N ASP A 68 7.40 -21.59 -7.53
CA ASP A 68 6.05 -21.95 -8.00
C ASP A 68 4.96 -21.81 -6.92
N LYS A 69 5.37 -21.75 -5.65
CA LYS A 69 4.49 -21.55 -4.50
C LYS A 69 4.31 -20.06 -4.22
N LYS A 70 3.18 -19.50 -4.64
CA LYS A 70 2.73 -18.18 -4.17
C LYS A 70 2.19 -18.31 -2.75
N TYR A 71 2.94 -17.78 -1.79
CA TYR A 71 2.49 -17.66 -0.41
C TYR A 71 1.69 -16.36 -0.22
N PRO A 72 0.69 -16.34 0.69
CA PRO A 72 -0.06 -15.12 0.97
C PRO A 72 0.84 -14.05 1.60
N ILE A 73 0.60 -12.79 1.24
CA ILE A 73 1.24 -11.63 1.87
C ILE A 73 0.34 -11.12 2.97
N LEU A 74 0.87 -11.10 4.19
CA LEU A 74 0.21 -10.48 5.33
C LEU A 74 0.50 -8.98 5.31
N VAL A 75 -0.56 -8.17 5.23
CA VAL A 75 -0.50 -6.73 5.50
C VAL A 75 -1.25 -6.48 6.81
N HIS A 76 -0.56 -5.91 7.81
CA HIS A 76 -1.18 -5.57 9.09
C HIS A 76 -0.89 -4.13 9.50
N GLY A 77 -1.68 -3.64 10.45
CA GLY A 77 -1.44 -2.41 11.19
C GLY A 77 -2.19 -2.51 12.52
N VAL A 78 -2.43 -1.38 13.19
CA VAL A 78 -3.13 -1.39 14.49
C VAL A 78 -4.55 -1.96 14.40
N SER A 79 -5.39 -1.40 13.53
CA SER A 79 -6.78 -1.87 13.35
C SER A 79 -6.97 -2.77 12.12
N GLY A 80 -6.04 -2.75 11.16
CA GLY A 80 -6.19 -3.44 9.88
C GLY A 80 -7.24 -2.82 8.92
N THR A 81 -7.82 -1.65 9.23
CA THR A 81 -8.91 -1.04 8.42
C THR A 81 -8.54 0.26 7.74
N ARG A 82 -7.75 1.11 8.39
CA ARG A 82 -7.40 2.48 7.94
C ARG A 82 -6.18 2.47 7.00
N ARG A 83 -4.98 2.74 7.52
CA ARG A 83 -3.70 2.68 6.78
C ARG A 83 -3.52 1.36 6.03
N THR A 84 -3.80 0.25 6.71
CA THR A 84 -3.74 -1.11 6.15
C THR A 84 -4.72 -1.31 5.00
N GLY A 85 -6.00 -0.95 5.20
CA GLY A 85 -7.02 -1.08 4.15
C GLY A 85 -6.72 -0.18 2.95
N THR A 86 -6.20 1.03 3.20
CA THR A 86 -5.75 1.96 2.16
C THR A 86 -4.61 1.36 1.32
N TYR A 87 -3.60 0.77 1.97
CA TYR A 87 -2.49 0.12 1.28
C TYR A 87 -2.94 -1.13 0.50
N VAL A 88 -3.81 -1.96 1.07
CA VAL A 88 -4.35 -3.15 0.39
C VAL A 88 -5.10 -2.75 -0.87
N LEU A 89 -5.98 -1.75 -0.78
CA LEU A 89 -6.71 -1.23 -1.94
C LEU A 89 -5.77 -0.60 -2.96
N LEU A 90 -4.78 0.17 -2.51
CA LEU A 90 -3.76 0.74 -3.38
C LEU A 90 -3.02 -0.35 -4.16
N SER A 91 -2.58 -1.43 -3.51
CA SER A 91 -1.92 -2.56 -4.16
C SER A 91 -2.79 -3.21 -5.25
N ILE A 92 -4.05 -3.52 -4.91
CA ILE A 92 -5.00 -4.13 -5.86
C ILE A 92 -5.23 -3.22 -7.07
N LEU A 93 -5.47 -1.93 -6.84
CA LEU A 93 -5.83 -0.98 -7.89
C LEU A 93 -4.62 -0.60 -8.77
N CYS A 94 -3.44 -0.45 -8.18
CA CYS A 94 -2.20 -0.29 -8.94
C CYS A 94 -1.89 -1.50 -9.81
N LYS A 95 -2.13 -2.71 -9.30
CA LYS A 95 -1.99 -3.94 -10.08
C LYS A 95 -2.95 -3.97 -11.27
N GLN A 96 -4.21 -3.60 -11.07
CA GLN A 96 -5.19 -3.47 -12.17
C GLN A 96 -4.72 -2.45 -13.23
N MET A 97 -4.25 -1.27 -12.81
CA MET A 97 -3.74 -0.26 -13.73
C MET A 97 -2.54 -0.76 -14.54
N THR A 98 -1.58 -1.44 -13.90
CA THR A 98 -0.40 -1.97 -14.58
C THR A 98 -0.73 -3.08 -15.56
N GLU A 99 -1.67 -3.96 -15.22
CA GLU A 99 -2.00 -5.11 -16.06
C GLU A 99 -3.00 -4.81 -17.18
N ARG A 100 -3.91 -3.83 -16.97
CA ARG A 100 -5.07 -3.60 -17.84
C ARG A 100 -5.19 -2.17 -18.34
N GLY A 101 -4.36 -1.25 -17.86
CA GLY A 101 -4.51 0.19 -18.13
C GLY A 101 -5.78 0.81 -17.53
N GLN A 102 -6.48 0.09 -16.65
CA GLN A 102 -7.77 0.47 -16.08
C GLN A 102 -7.87 0.01 -14.63
N LEU A 103 -8.72 0.65 -13.83
CA LEU A 103 -9.02 0.26 -12.46
C LEU A 103 -10.53 0.30 -12.21
N SER A 104 -11.01 -0.52 -11.27
CA SER A 104 -12.37 -0.41 -10.73
C SER A 104 -12.33 -0.11 -9.23
N LEU A 105 -12.32 1.19 -8.91
CA LEU A 105 -12.15 1.71 -7.55
C LEU A 105 -13.27 1.22 -6.61
N ILE A 106 -14.52 1.42 -6.99
CA ILE A 106 -15.67 1.10 -6.14
C ILE A 106 -15.81 -0.41 -5.97
N THR A 107 -15.67 -1.20 -7.04
CA THR A 107 -15.72 -2.65 -6.96
C THR A 107 -14.62 -3.20 -6.06
N ALA A 108 -13.38 -2.68 -6.15
CA ALA A 108 -12.30 -3.11 -5.25
C ALA A 108 -12.60 -2.76 -3.79
N CYS A 109 -13.13 -1.56 -3.52
CA CYS A 109 -13.53 -1.16 -2.16
C CYS A 109 -14.60 -2.09 -1.58
N LEU A 110 -15.64 -2.41 -2.35
CA LEU A 110 -16.70 -3.32 -1.93
C LEU A 110 -16.20 -4.75 -1.70
N ALA A 111 -15.36 -5.25 -2.62
CA ALA A 111 -14.78 -6.58 -2.51
C ALA A 111 -13.87 -6.71 -1.27
N VAL A 112 -12.99 -5.74 -0.99
CA VAL A 112 -12.16 -5.81 0.22
C VAL A 112 -13.03 -5.70 1.48
N ARG A 113 -14.08 -4.86 1.46
CA ARG A 113 -15.00 -4.70 2.59
C ARG A 113 -15.80 -5.96 2.92
N SER A 114 -16.06 -6.84 1.94
CA SER A 114 -16.71 -8.13 2.20
C SER A 114 -15.83 -9.11 2.99
N TYR A 115 -14.49 -8.94 2.93
CA TYR A 115 -13.54 -9.75 3.71
C TYR A 115 -13.08 -9.06 5.00
N ARG A 116 -13.07 -7.71 5.05
CA ARG A 116 -12.67 -6.93 6.23
C ARG A 116 -13.61 -5.74 6.42
N TYR A 117 -14.43 -5.83 7.46
CA TYR A 117 -15.36 -4.76 7.85
C TYR A 117 -14.64 -3.41 8.05
N HIS A 118 -15.36 -2.31 7.83
CA HIS A 118 -14.88 -0.92 7.97
C HIS A 118 -13.64 -0.53 7.13
N VAL A 119 -13.19 -1.36 6.17
CA VAL A 119 -12.19 -0.90 5.20
C VAL A 119 -12.77 0.24 4.36
N MET A 120 -11.97 1.29 4.21
CA MET A 120 -12.27 2.48 3.42
C MET A 120 -13.60 3.11 3.80
N ASN A 121 -13.83 3.31 5.10
CA ASN A 121 -15.05 3.89 5.66
C ASN A 121 -14.91 5.38 6.05
N SER A 122 -13.80 6.01 5.68
CA SER A 122 -13.58 7.43 5.94
C SER A 122 -13.15 8.12 4.66
N LEU A 123 -13.76 9.28 4.40
CA LEU A 123 -13.50 10.09 3.22
C LEU A 123 -12.02 10.50 3.15
N TYR A 124 -11.41 10.79 4.29
CA TYR A 124 -9.99 11.13 4.38
C TYR A 124 -9.07 10.07 3.75
N TYR A 125 -9.24 8.79 4.12
CA TYR A 125 -8.44 7.70 3.55
C TYR A 125 -8.77 7.43 2.09
N PHE A 126 -10.02 7.67 1.69
CA PHE A 126 -10.44 7.57 0.29
C PHE A 126 -9.75 8.62 -0.57
N ILE A 127 -9.61 9.85 -0.08
CA ILE A 127 -8.88 10.92 -0.77
C ILE A 127 -7.38 10.59 -0.87
N ILE A 128 -6.77 10.07 0.19
CA ILE A 128 -5.36 9.61 0.14
C ILE A 128 -5.18 8.51 -0.91
N LEU A 129 -6.12 7.56 -0.98
CA LEU A 129 -6.10 6.51 -2.00
C LEU A 129 -6.19 7.13 -3.41
N LEU A 130 -7.14 8.05 -3.64
CA LEU A 130 -7.27 8.74 -4.93
C LEU A 130 -5.99 9.47 -5.34
N GLU A 131 -5.33 10.14 -4.40
CA GLU A 131 -4.08 10.84 -4.67
C GLU A 131 -2.97 9.88 -5.09
N ALA A 132 -2.82 8.77 -4.35
CA ALA A 132 -1.84 7.74 -4.65
C ALA A 132 -2.10 7.08 -6.02
N LEU A 133 -3.36 6.82 -6.37
CA LEU A 133 -3.73 6.28 -7.68
C LEU A 133 -3.46 7.28 -8.80
N LEU A 134 -3.77 8.57 -8.60
CA LEU A 134 -3.51 9.62 -9.58
C LEU A 134 -2.01 9.76 -9.87
N ILE A 135 -1.18 9.79 -8.82
CA ILE A 135 0.27 9.87 -8.95
C ILE A 135 0.82 8.61 -9.63
N TYR A 136 0.37 7.43 -9.20
CA TYR A 136 0.80 6.17 -9.81
C TYR A 136 0.44 6.06 -11.29
N ALA A 137 -0.79 6.43 -11.67
CA ALA A 137 -1.25 6.42 -13.05
C ALA A 137 -0.40 7.35 -13.94
N ALA A 138 0.09 8.47 -13.40
CA ALA A 138 1.05 9.33 -14.07
C ALA A 138 2.44 8.68 -14.17
N ASP A 139 2.94 8.05 -13.10
CA ASP A 139 4.24 7.37 -13.07
C ASP A 139 4.33 6.27 -14.15
N ILE A 140 3.25 5.54 -14.41
CA ILE A 140 3.20 4.47 -15.43
C ILE A 140 2.75 4.96 -16.82
N GLY A 141 2.57 6.27 -17.02
CA GLY A 141 2.26 6.86 -18.31
C GLY A 141 0.79 6.76 -18.77
N LEU A 142 -0.14 6.33 -17.92
CA LEU A 142 -1.58 6.36 -18.24
C LEU A 142 -2.15 7.79 -18.22
N ILE A 143 -1.52 8.69 -17.45
CA ILE A 143 -1.92 10.09 -17.36
C ILE A 143 -0.73 10.98 -17.71
N ASN A 144 -0.95 11.93 -18.64
CA ASN A 144 0.07 12.91 -18.97
C ASN A 144 0.20 13.97 -17.86
N GLN A 145 1.29 13.87 -17.09
CA GLN A 145 1.62 14.79 -16.00
C GLN A 145 1.94 16.23 -16.42
N THR A 146 2.21 16.50 -17.71
CA THR A 146 2.47 17.87 -18.20
C THR A 146 1.20 18.68 -18.42
N LYS A 147 0.03 18.03 -18.42
CA LYS A 147 -1.25 18.72 -18.60
C LYS A 147 -1.61 19.52 -17.34
N GLN A 148 -2.09 20.75 -17.54
CA GLN A 148 -2.60 21.60 -16.45
C GLN A 148 -3.72 20.93 -15.65
N SER A 149 -4.57 20.12 -16.30
CA SER A 149 -5.63 19.36 -15.64
C SER A 149 -5.10 18.39 -14.58
N PHE A 150 -3.94 17.77 -14.80
CA PHE A 150 -3.29 16.92 -13.80
C PHE A 150 -2.85 17.72 -12.58
N ALA A 151 -2.21 18.88 -12.79
CA ALA A 151 -1.79 19.77 -11.71
C ALA A 151 -2.98 20.28 -10.89
N ILE A 152 -4.09 20.65 -11.55
CA ILE A 152 -5.33 21.08 -10.90
C ILE A 152 -5.93 19.93 -10.07
N ALA A 153 -6.09 18.74 -10.66
CA ALA A 153 -6.65 17.58 -9.97
C ALA A 153 -5.82 17.18 -8.74
N LYS A 154 -4.49 17.12 -8.90
CA LYS A 154 -3.56 16.82 -7.80
C LYS A 154 -3.66 17.84 -6.67
N LYS A 155 -3.70 19.14 -6.99
CA LYS A 155 -3.88 20.20 -5.99
C LYS A 155 -5.23 20.08 -5.28
N PHE A 156 -6.31 19.90 -6.03
CA PHE A 156 -7.66 19.76 -5.48
C PHE A 156 -7.77 18.59 -4.50
N ILE A 157 -7.28 17.40 -4.88
CA ILE A 157 -7.29 16.20 -4.03
C ILE A 157 -6.46 16.45 -2.76
N ARG A 158 -5.27 17.06 -2.90
CA ARG A 158 -4.41 17.37 -1.76
C ARG A 158 -5.08 18.34 -0.78
N ASP A 159 -5.70 19.40 -1.29
CA ASP A 159 -6.35 20.41 -0.46
C ASP A 159 -7.61 19.83 0.21
N LEU A 160 -8.34 18.94 -0.47
CA LEU A 160 -9.46 18.19 0.11
C LEU A 160 -9.00 17.23 1.22
N ALA A 161 -7.85 16.58 1.08
CA ALA A 161 -7.29 15.71 2.13
C ALA A 161 -6.96 16.50 3.40
N ILE A 162 -6.48 17.74 3.25
CA ILE A 162 -6.19 18.63 4.39
C ILE A 162 -7.49 18.99 5.11
N LYS A 163 -8.54 19.33 4.36
CA LYS A 163 -9.86 19.68 4.91
C LYS A 163 -10.51 18.52 5.66
N GLU A 164 -10.49 17.31 5.08
CA GLU A 164 -11.15 16.14 5.69
C GLU A 164 -10.33 15.48 6.80
N ARG A 165 -9.14 15.99 7.10
CA ARG A 165 -8.27 15.47 8.17
C ARG A 165 -8.96 15.48 9.53
N GLU A 166 -9.69 16.54 9.85
CA GLU A 166 -10.39 16.70 11.14
C GLU A 166 -11.52 15.69 11.33
N ASN A 167 -12.07 15.16 10.23
CA ASN A 167 -13.13 14.16 10.24
C ASN A 167 -12.61 12.72 10.24
N CYS A 168 -11.29 12.50 10.26
CA CYS A 168 -10.72 11.17 10.01
C CYS A 168 -10.97 10.14 11.13
N ASP A 169 -11.22 10.61 12.36
CA ASP A 169 -11.45 9.77 13.54
C ASP A 169 -12.93 9.65 13.95
N ASN A 170 -13.85 10.30 13.22
CA ASN A 170 -15.29 10.25 13.50
C ASN A 170 -15.97 8.92 13.09
N TYR A 171 -15.20 7.85 12.84
CA TYR A 171 -15.70 6.52 12.44
C TYR A 171 -14.77 5.34 12.80
#